data_AF-A0A8S1A5C0-F1
#
_entry.id   AF-A0A8S1A5C0-F1
#
_cell.length_a   1.000
_cell.length_b   1.000
_cell.length_c   1.000
_cell.angle_alpha   90.00
_cell.angle_beta   90.00
_cell.angle_gamma   90.00
#
_symmetry.space_group_name_H-M   'P 1'
#
loop_
_entity.id
_entity.type
_entity.pdbx_description
1 polymer ?
#
loop_
_entity_poly.entity_id
_entity_poly.type
_entity_poly.pdbx_seq_one_letter_code
_entity_poly.pdbx_strand_id
1 'polypeptide(L)'
;MKLLVFLCLVVIICVNCEHLIVGNVANRVTLAHHTTASYRAIPFVKRVKYYFYSIPDNKLIQGIQALDNLHSKASMNITAGGVGYSYVNLRMKSERGSGLEYDIGIYVKQDGW
;
A
#
# COMPACT_ATOMS: atom_id res chain seq x y z
N MET A 1 -32.69 -15.56 18.90
CA MET A 1 -32.23 -14.15 18.80
C MET A 1 -30.79 -13.96 19.25
N LYS A 2 -30.36 -14.50 20.41
CA LYS A 2 -28.99 -14.36 20.94
C LYS A 2 -27.88 -14.91 20.00
N LEU A 3 -28.13 -16.04 19.32
CA LEU A 3 -27.17 -16.64 18.36
C LEU A 3 -26.94 -15.77 17.11
N LEU A 4 -28.01 -15.11 16.62
CA LEU A 4 -27.95 -14.28 15.42
C LEU A 4 -27.24 -12.94 15.70
N VAL A 5 -27.42 -12.40 16.91
CA VAL A 5 -26.64 -11.25 17.40
C VAL A 5 -25.17 -11.61 17.57
N PHE A 6 -24.86 -12.80 18.10
CA PHE A 6 -23.48 -13.27 18.25
C PHE A 6 -22.78 -13.50 16.90
N LEU A 7 -23.49 -14.05 15.91
CA LEU A 7 -22.98 -14.24 14.56
C LEU A 7 -22.67 -12.89 13.87
N CYS A 8 -23.53 -11.88 14.04
CA CYS A 8 -23.26 -10.52 13.55
C CYS A 8 -22.04 -9.87 14.24
N LEU A 9 -21.82 -10.15 15.53
CA LEU A 9 -20.68 -9.60 16.28
C LEU A 9 -19.34 -10.18 15.80
N VAL A 10 -19.29 -11.47 15.43
CA VAL A 10 -18.08 -12.12 14.92
C VAL A 10 -17.65 -11.58 13.55
N VAL A 11 -18.60 -11.12 12.72
CA VAL A 11 -18.30 -10.52 11.40
C VAL A 11 -17.62 -9.15 11.53
N ILE A 12 -17.77 -8.46 12.67
CA ILE A 12 -17.21 -7.12 12.91
C ILE A 12 -15.73 -7.15 13.34
N ILE A 13 -15.22 -8.27 13.85
CA ILE A 13 -14.02 -8.24 14.72
C ILE A 13 -12.67 -8.33 14.00
N CYS A 14 -12.57 -8.75 12.75
CA CYS A 14 -11.26 -8.88 12.12
C CYS A 14 -11.13 -7.86 10.99
N VAL A 15 -10.70 -6.63 11.24
CA VAL A 15 -10.21 -5.69 10.21
C VAL A 15 -8.69 -5.70 10.31
N ASN A 16 -8.02 -6.46 9.44
CA ASN A 16 -6.56 -6.42 9.31
C ASN A 16 -6.22 -5.36 8.27
N CYS A 17 -5.67 -4.23 8.71
CA CYS A 17 -5.12 -3.22 7.83
C CYS A 17 -3.69 -3.62 7.49
N GLU A 18 -3.41 -3.90 6.21
CA GLU A 18 -2.05 -4.21 5.77
C GLU A 18 -1.39 -2.93 5.26
N HIS A 19 -0.70 -2.24 6.18
CA HIS A 19 0.31 -1.25 5.82
C HIS A 19 1.57 -1.99 5.36
N LEU A 20 2.18 -1.52 4.28
CA LEU A 20 3.44 -2.06 3.79
C LEU A 20 4.54 -1.01 3.99
N ILE A 21 5.50 -1.30 4.85
CA ILE A 21 6.71 -0.48 5.01
C ILE A 21 7.91 -1.40 4.81
N VAL A 22 8.73 -1.10 3.83
CA VAL A 22 9.89 -1.91 3.46
C VAL A 22 11.10 -1.00 3.29
N GLY A 23 12.23 -1.39 3.87
CA GLY A 23 13.49 -0.66 3.78
C GLY A 23 13.59 0.52 4.75
N ASN A 24 14.43 1.49 4.41
CA ASN A 24 14.71 2.67 5.20
C ASN A 24 13.89 3.87 4.71
N VAL A 25 12.95 4.32 5.54
CA VAL A 25 12.07 5.47 5.26
C VAL A 25 12.35 6.68 6.18
N ALA A 26 13.33 6.58 7.09
CA ALA A 26 13.54 7.58 8.14
C ALA A 26 14.94 8.19 8.18
N ASN A 27 16.00 7.41 7.95
CA ASN A 27 17.37 7.87 8.19
C ASN A 27 18.10 8.21 6.89
N ARG A 28 18.49 9.48 6.69
CA ARG A 28 19.24 9.97 5.51
C ARG A 28 18.58 9.61 4.18
N VAL A 29 17.27 9.71 4.12
CA VAL A 29 16.47 9.44 2.93
C VAL A 29 15.56 10.61 2.61
N THR A 30 15.32 10.84 1.33
CA THR A 30 14.41 11.87 0.82
C THR A 30 13.24 11.21 0.11
N LEU A 31 12.06 11.83 0.23
CA LEU A 31 10.86 11.42 -0.49
C LEU A 31 11.03 11.80 -1.97
N ALA A 32 11.34 10.81 -2.81
CA ALA A 32 11.50 11.02 -4.25
C ALA A 32 10.16 11.11 -4.96
N HIS A 33 9.20 10.29 -4.53
CA HIS A 33 7.89 10.26 -5.13
C HIS A 33 6.82 9.95 -4.09
N HIS A 34 5.69 10.59 -4.24
CA HIS A 34 4.52 10.42 -3.41
C HIS A 34 3.28 10.43 -4.28
N THR A 35 2.42 9.44 -4.11
CA THR A 35 1.17 9.36 -4.84
C THR A 35 0.10 8.68 -4.01
N THR A 36 -1.13 9.17 -4.14
CA THR A 36 -2.29 8.57 -3.50
C THR A 36 -3.13 7.85 -4.56
N ALA A 37 -3.20 6.53 -4.46
CA ALA A 37 -3.98 5.70 -5.37
C ALA A 37 -5.39 5.46 -4.79
N SER A 38 -6.34 6.34 -5.12
CA SER A 38 -7.73 6.24 -4.65
C SER A 38 -8.68 5.69 -5.72
N TYR A 39 -9.51 4.74 -5.30
CA TYR A 39 -10.40 3.97 -6.15
C TYR A 39 -11.72 3.69 -5.44
N ARG A 40 -12.83 4.05 -6.11
CA ARG A 40 -14.18 3.80 -5.60
C ARG A 40 -14.48 2.31 -5.42
N ALA A 41 -15.30 2.01 -4.41
CA ALA A 41 -15.81 0.68 -4.12
C ALA A 41 -16.68 0.13 -5.26
N ILE A 42 -16.59 -1.18 -5.50
CA ILE A 42 -17.52 -1.91 -6.38
C ILE A 42 -18.17 -3.00 -5.53
N PRO A 43 -19.51 -3.03 -5.40
CA PRO A 43 -20.21 -4.05 -4.64
C PRO A 43 -19.81 -5.47 -5.09
N PHE A 44 -19.56 -6.35 -4.12
CA PHE A 44 -19.24 -7.77 -4.30
C PHE A 44 -17.97 -8.13 -5.10
N VAL A 45 -17.25 -7.15 -5.64
CA VAL A 45 -16.06 -7.34 -6.47
C VAL A 45 -14.80 -6.97 -5.69
N LYS A 46 -13.71 -7.72 -5.91
CA LYS A 46 -12.35 -7.32 -5.50
C LYS A 46 -11.66 -6.70 -6.69
N ARG A 47 -10.99 -5.58 -6.49
CA ARG A 47 -10.18 -4.92 -7.53
C ARG A 47 -8.71 -5.27 -7.32
N VAL A 48 -8.00 -5.49 -8.41
CA VAL A 48 -6.54 -5.56 -8.41
C VAL A 48 -6.03 -4.46 -9.32
N LYS A 49 -5.07 -3.67 -8.84
CA LYS A 49 -4.41 -2.61 -9.59
C LYS A 49 -2.91 -2.73 -9.43
N TYR A 50 -2.21 -2.35 -10.49
CA TYR A 50 -0.76 -2.30 -10.52
C TYR A 50 -0.34 -0.84 -10.62
N TYR A 51 0.71 -0.50 -9.91
CA TYR A 51 1.33 0.80 -9.94
C TYR A 51 2.81 0.61 -10.18
N PHE A 52 3.29 1.09 -11.33
CA PHE A 52 4.68 1.04 -11.71
C PHE A 52 5.28 2.44 -11.59
N TYR A 53 6.45 2.50 -10.96
CA TYR A 53 7.23 3.73 -10.86
C TYR A 53 8.71 3.43 -11.10
N SER A 54 9.36 4.28 -11.89
CA SER A 54 10.80 4.26 -12.11
C SER A 54 11.39 5.62 -11.78
N ILE A 55 12.52 5.64 -11.08
CA ILE A 55 13.24 6.86 -10.74
C ILE A 55 13.95 7.38 -11.99
N PRO A 56 13.75 8.65 -12.38
CA PRO A 56 14.37 9.22 -13.58
C PRO A 56 15.91 9.27 -13.50
N ASP A 57 16.47 9.52 -12.31
CA ASP A 57 17.91 9.60 -12.08
C ASP A 57 18.58 8.23 -11.83
N ASN A 58 17.83 7.14 -12.00
CA ASN A 58 18.27 5.76 -11.75
C ASN A 58 18.85 5.53 -10.32
N LYS A 59 18.50 6.39 -9.35
CA LYS A 59 18.90 6.24 -7.94
C LYS A 59 18.27 4.98 -7.35
N LEU A 60 18.93 4.39 -6.37
CA LEU A 60 18.42 3.21 -5.68
C LEU A 60 17.36 3.59 -4.65
N ILE A 61 16.22 2.90 -4.72
CA ILE A 61 15.16 3.00 -3.72
C ILE A 61 15.71 2.48 -2.39
N GLN A 62 15.63 3.32 -1.36
CA GLN A 62 16.04 2.98 0.00
C GLN A 62 14.87 2.47 0.83
N GLY A 63 13.67 2.99 0.58
CA GLY A 63 12.47 2.60 1.32
C GLY A 63 11.21 2.82 0.51
N ILE A 64 10.19 2.03 0.83
CA ILE A 64 8.85 2.13 0.26
C ILE A 64 7.87 2.09 1.42
N GLN A 65 6.95 3.03 1.42
CA GLN A 65 5.84 3.11 2.34
C GLN A 65 4.56 3.07 1.53
N ALA A 66 3.64 2.18 1.86
CA ALA A 66 2.28 2.17 1.36
C ALA A 66 1.34 2.04 2.55
N LEU A 67 0.62 3.12 2.87
CA LEU A 67 -0.34 3.14 3.96
C LEU A 67 -1.75 3.00 3.41
N ASP A 68 -2.53 2.06 3.95
CA ASP A 68 -3.97 2.00 3.66
C ASP A 68 -4.69 3.11 4.46
N ASN A 69 -5.26 4.09 3.76
CA ASN A 69 -6.01 5.19 4.36
C ASN A 69 -7.44 4.79 4.74
N LEU A 70 -8.00 3.76 4.10
CA LEU A 70 -9.37 3.30 4.36
C LEU A 70 -9.44 2.31 5.52
N HIS A 71 -8.30 1.97 6.12
CA HIS A 71 -8.21 0.97 7.19
C HIS A 71 -8.99 -0.30 6.83
N SER A 72 -8.80 -0.79 5.60
CA SER A 72 -9.52 -1.92 5.03
C SER A 72 -8.65 -3.18 5.02
N LYS A 73 -9.21 -4.33 4.64
CA LYS A 73 -8.40 -5.54 4.34
C LYS A 73 -7.81 -5.52 2.94
N ALA A 74 -7.52 -4.33 2.43
CA ALA A 74 -6.73 -4.24 1.22
C ALA A 74 -5.33 -4.77 1.52
N SER A 75 -4.71 -5.35 0.50
CA SER A 75 -3.35 -5.91 0.59
C SER A 75 -2.48 -5.28 -0.49
N MET A 76 -1.22 -5.05 -0.15
CA MET A 76 -0.25 -4.41 -1.03
C MET A 76 1.03 -5.25 -1.07
N ASN A 77 1.45 -5.62 -2.28
CA ASN A 77 2.64 -6.44 -2.51
C ASN A 77 3.56 -5.82 -3.56
N ILE A 78 4.86 -5.98 -3.38
CA ILE A 78 5.86 -5.68 -4.42
C ILE A 78 5.93 -6.89 -5.36
N THR A 79 5.71 -6.67 -6.65
CA THR A 79 5.72 -7.73 -7.67
C THR A 79 7.02 -7.75 -8.49
N ALA A 80 7.70 -6.61 -8.63
CA ALA A 80 8.99 -6.50 -9.27
C ALA A 80 9.75 -5.27 -8.74
N GLY A 81 11.08 -5.31 -8.80
CA GLY A 81 11.96 -4.25 -8.30
C GLY A 81 11.85 -4.08 -6.77
N GLY A 82 11.84 -2.83 -6.31
CA GLY A 82 11.70 -2.48 -4.90
C GLY A 82 12.96 -1.88 -4.31
N VAL A 83 13.16 -2.09 -3.00
CA VAL A 83 14.36 -1.59 -2.29
C VAL A 83 15.62 -2.18 -2.91
N GLY A 84 16.61 -1.32 -3.20
CA GLY A 84 17.84 -1.69 -3.91
C GLY A 84 17.74 -1.68 -5.44
N TYR A 85 16.56 -1.40 -6.01
CA TYR A 85 16.36 -1.19 -7.44
C TYR A 85 16.01 0.28 -7.72
N SER A 86 16.11 0.71 -8.99
CA SER A 86 15.70 2.04 -9.43
C SER A 86 14.24 2.13 -9.87
N TYR A 87 13.51 1.01 -9.79
CA TYR A 87 12.10 0.92 -10.14
C TYR A 87 11.37 0.00 -9.17
N VAL A 88 10.06 0.14 -9.11
CA VAL A 88 9.18 -0.71 -8.33
C VAL A 88 7.87 -0.93 -9.07
N ASN A 89 7.36 -2.16 -9.00
CA ASN A 89 6.01 -2.50 -9.42
C ASN A 89 5.22 -2.99 -8.21
N LEU A 90 4.21 -2.21 -7.84
CA LEU A 90 3.36 -2.45 -6.70
C LEU A 90 2.02 -3.02 -7.16
N ARG A 91 1.53 -4.04 -6.47
CA ARG A 91 0.23 -4.65 -6.70
C ARG A 91 -0.66 -4.42 -5.50
N MET A 92 -1.68 -3.60 -5.70
CA MET A 92 -2.74 -3.32 -4.74
C MET A 92 -3.93 -4.22 -5.01
N LYS A 93 -4.52 -4.78 -3.96
CA LYS A 93 -5.75 -5.56 -4.04
C LYS A 93 -6.73 -5.08 -2.99
N SER A 94 -7.93 -4.70 -3.42
CA SER A 94 -8.98 -4.22 -2.53
C SER A 94 -9.65 -5.36 -1.75
N GLU A 95 -10.24 -5.01 -0.61
CA GLU A 95 -11.25 -5.83 0.03
C GLU A 95 -12.51 -5.93 -0.84
N ARG A 96 -13.28 -7.00 -0.68
CA ARG A 96 -14.50 -7.24 -1.45
C ARG A 96 -15.55 -6.20 -1.05
N GLY A 97 -16.09 -5.46 -2.02
CA GLY A 97 -17.12 -4.47 -1.73
C GLY A 97 -16.61 -3.18 -1.10
N SER A 98 -15.29 -3.04 -0.89
CA SER A 98 -14.67 -1.83 -0.34
C SER A 98 -13.96 -1.02 -1.42
N GLY A 99 -13.66 0.23 -1.10
CA GLY A 99 -12.76 1.07 -1.86
C GLY A 99 -11.31 0.58 -1.76
N LEU A 100 -10.41 1.28 -2.43
CA LEU A 100 -8.99 1.06 -2.32
C LEU A 100 -8.31 2.43 -2.30
N GLU A 101 -7.69 2.78 -1.19
CA GLU A 101 -6.93 4.02 -1.05
C GLU A 101 -5.60 3.73 -0.37
N TYR A 102 -4.54 3.79 -1.16
CA TYR A 102 -3.19 3.67 -0.64
C TYR A 102 -2.43 4.97 -0.84
N ASP A 103 -1.81 5.43 0.25
CA ASP A 103 -0.82 6.48 0.20
C ASP A 103 0.58 5.86 0.03
N ILE A 104 1.20 6.09 -1.13
CA ILE A 104 2.45 5.45 -1.56
C ILE A 104 3.57 6.48 -1.54
N GLY A 105 4.54 6.30 -0.65
CA GLY A 105 5.79 7.04 -0.57
C GLY A 105 6.98 6.19 -1.01
N ILE A 106 7.80 6.72 -1.91
CA ILE A 106 9.04 6.08 -2.38
C ILE A 106 10.21 6.97 -1.97
N TYR A 107 11.13 6.37 -1.22
CA TYR A 107 12.27 7.03 -0.60
C TYR A 107 13.57 6.64 -1.29
N VAL A 108 14.42 7.62 -1.54
CA VAL A 108 15.77 7.44 -2.10
C VAL A 108 16.80 7.97 -1.12
N LYS A 109 18.07 7.65 -1.37
CA LYS A 109 19.18 8.17 -0.57
C LYS A 109 19.18 9.70 -0.68
N GLN A 110 19.28 10.37 0.47
CA GLN A 110 19.43 11.82 0.52
C GLN A 110 20.76 12.21 -0.13
N ASP A 111 20.73 13.17 -1.05
CA ASP A 111 21.94 13.77 -1.58
C ASP A 111 22.61 14.55 -0.44
N GLY A 112 23.90 14.27 -0.19
CA GLY A 112 24.66 14.98 0.82
C GLY A 112 24.93 16.42 0.40
N TRP A 113 24.97 17.31 1.39
CA TRP A 113 25.75 18.55 1.27
C TRP A 113 27.19 18.25 1.67
#